data_AF-A0A3N9UQT0-F1
#
_entry.id   AF-A0A3N9UQT0-F1
#
_cell.length_a   1.000
_cell.length_b   1.000
_cell.length_c   1.000
_cell.angle_alpha   90.00
_cell.angle_beta   90.00
_cell.angle_gamma   90.00
#
_symmetry.space_group_name_H-M   'P 1'
#
loop_
_entity.id
_entity.type
_entity.pdbx_description
1 polymer ?
#
loop_
_entity_poly.entity_id
_entity_poly.type
_entity_poly.pdbx_seq_one_letter_code
_entity_poly.pdbx_strand_id
1 'polypeptide(L)'
;ALPPATRQPAPALRFMQSNGGLIEAGHFQGKDSILSGPAGGLIGSMVAARRAGFERIVTFDMGGTSTDVAHYAGELERVEETRVAGVRLRVPMLDIHTVAAGGGSILHYDGLRFRAGPDSAGAEPGPACYRRGGPLCVTDANVMLGKLQPDFFPNIFGPGGDQPLDVGAVRAGFAALAKDVGRGGGPSLSPEQVAEGFVRVAVEQMAAAIKKISVERGHDLTRDYTLCCFGAAGGQHACLVAERLGLRRILLHPLAGVLSAYGMGLADHRVLREQAVMKPLEASLMPELRRILDELEGSARAGFASQGLSAESAEVQARIALRLAGTDTSLELDFGTLANMCRDFEAQHRQRFGFSEALQPLVAERVVIELVLAGEKPAGMARPDCAPGAAMPEPLRHIRIFSDGRFHQAPVHERLRLPPGARLMSPAMLLDPTSTTLIEPGWSGSILASGDLILTRDATPGVIASAATERDPIRLEIFNRLFMSVAEDMGYTLQKTAHSVNIKERLDFSCALFDGQGELVANAPHIPVHLGSMGESVKALIRSHRAAFRAGDVWLTNSPYHGGTHLPDITV
;
A
#
# COMPACT_ATOMS: atom_id res chain seq x y z
N ALA A 1 -2.00 -52.66 28.26
CA ALA A 1 -1.21 -51.47 28.60
C ALA A 1 -0.74 -50.84 27.30
N LEU A 2 -1.24 -49.65 26.97
CA LEU A 2 -0.71 -48.86 25.85
C LEU A 2 0.73 -48.45 26.20
N PRO A 3 1.69 -48.51 25.25
CA PRO A 3 3.05 -48.10 25.51
C PRO A 3 3.08 -46.63 25.95
N PRO A 4 4.00 -46.23 26.85
CA PRO A 4 4.12 -44.85 27.28
C PRO A 4 4.36 -43.98 26.05
N ALA A 5 3.46 -43.02 25.82
CA ALA A 5 3.62 -42.03 24.77
C ALA A 5 4.98 -41.37 24.96
N THR A 6 5.91 -41.64 24.05
CA THR A 6 7.11 -40.83 23.88
C THR A 6 6.63 -39.40 23.75
N ARG A 7 6.87 -38.56 24.78
CA ARG A 7 6.59 -37.13 24.71
C ARG A 7 7.34 -36.61 23.48
N GLN A 8 6.60 -36.35 22.40
CA GLN A 8 7.14 -35.56 21.32
C GLN A 8 7.69 -34.26 21.94
N PRO A 9 8.88 -33.80 21.54
CA PRO A 9 9.37 -32.52 21.99
C PRO A 9 8.28 -31.47 21.76
N ALA A 10 8.05 -30.60 22.75
CA ALA A 10 7.06 -29.55 22.61
C ALA A 10 7.35 -28.75 21.33
N PRO A 11 6.33 -28.43 20.52
CA PRO A 11 6.56 -27.69 19.29
C PRO A 11 7.26 -26.37 19.60
N ALA A 12 8.29 -26.04 18.83
CA ALA A 12 9.04 -24.79 19.00
C ALA A 12 8.13 -23.61 18.64
N LEU A 13 7.75 -22.80 19.64
CA LEU A 13 6.95 -21.60 19.43
C LEU A 13 7.85 -20.48 18.91
N ARG A 14 7.46 -19.91 17.77
CA ARG A 14 8.16 -18.79 17.13
C ARG A 14 7.19 -17.67 16.81
N PHE A 15 7.70 -16.44 16.83
CA PHE A 15 6.93 -15.24 16.52
C PHE A 15 7.46 -14.58 15.26
N MET A 16 6.54 -14.03 14.47
CA MET A 16 6.86 -13.15 13.37
C MET A 16 7.33 -11.79 13.90
N GLN A 17 8.42 -11.30 13.35
CA GLN A 17 8.98 -9.99 13.67
C GLN A 17 8.61 -8.94 12.61
N SER A 18 8.68 -7.66 12.99
CA SER A 18 8.52 -6.51 12.10
C SER A 18 9.44 -6.53 10.87
N ASN A 19 10.59 -7.22 10.93
CA ASN A 19 11.55 -7.34 9.83
C ASN A 19 11.23 -8.49 8.84
N GLY A 20 10.11 -9.20 9.03
CA GLY A 20 9.70 -10.34 8.19
C GLY A 20 10.35 -11.68 8.52
N GLY A 21 11.13 -11.76 9.61
CA GLY A 21 11.76 -12.98 10.08
C GLY A 21 11.03 -13.64 11.25
N LEU A 22 11.33 -14.93 11.47
CA LEU A 22 10.88 -15.66 12.65
C LEU A 22 11.95 -15.66 13.76
N ILE A 23 11.51 -15.42 14.99
CA ILE A 23 12.34 -15.49 16.20
C ILE A 23 11.75 -16.46 17.22
N GLU A 24 12.60 -17.10 18.01
CA GLU A 24 12.20 -17.94 19.13
C GLU A 24 11.50 -17.11 20.23
N ALA A 25 10.47 -17.69 20.86
CA ALA A 25 9.60 -17.02 21.83
C ALA A 25 10.32 -16.32 22.99
N GLY A 26 11.36 -16.95 23.56
CA GLY A 26 12.15 -16.38 24.65
C GLY A 26 12.98 -15.15 24.26
N HIS A 27 13.19 -14.92 22.96
CA HIS A 27 13.95 -13.79 22.44
C HIS A 27 13.06 -12.67 21.86
N PHE A 28 11.75 -12.89 21.76
CA PHE A 28 10.81 -11.92 21.21
C PHE A 28 10.56 -10.74 22.16
N GLN A 29 10.69 -9.51 21.67
CA GLN A 29 10.42 -8.30 22.43
C GLN A 29 9.21 -7.55 21.86
N GLY A 30 8.54 -6.74 22.69
CA GLY A 30 7.35 -5.99 22.25
C GLY A 30 7.59 -5.11 21.02
N LYS A 31 8.80 -4.55 20.88
CA LYS A 31 9.21 -3.78 19.70
C LYS A 31 9.17 -4.56 18.38
N ASP A 32 9.34 -5.89 18.45
CA ASP A 32 9.37 -6.78 17.28
C ASP A 32 7.95 -7.13 16.79
N SER A 33 6.92 -6.85 17.59
CA SER A 33 5.53 -7.18 17.26
C SER A 33 4.86 -6.19 16.31
N ILE A 34 5.45 -5.01 16.14
CA ILE A 34 4.88 -3.88 15.42
C ILE A 34 4.77 -4.24 13.94
N LEU A 35 3.55 -4.23 13.38
CA LEU A 35 3.27 -4.63 11.99
C LEU A 35 3.74 -6.06 11.64
N SER A 36 3.92 -6.94 12.62
CA SER A 36 4.30 -8.35 12.39
C SER A 36 3.25 -9.13 11.58
N GLY A 37 1.96 -8.83 11.77
CA GLY A 37 0.86 -9.37 10.96
C GLY A 37 1.03 -9.06 9.48
N PRO A 38 1.00 -7.77 9.09
CA PRO A 38 1.24 -7.33 7.72
C PRO A 38 2.58 -7.81 7.13
N ALA A 39 3.64 -7.92 7.94
CA ALA A 39 4.91 -8.50 7.51
C ALA A 39 4.75 -9.94 7.00
N GLY A 40 3.99 -10.77 7.72
CA GLY A 40 3.60 -12.09 7.22
C GLY A 40 2.84 -12.03 5.89
N GLY A 41 1.94 -11.06 5.74
CA GLY A 41 1.19 -10.85 4.49
C GLY A 41 2.08 -10.51 3.29
N LEU A 42 3.10 -9.67 3.50
CA LEU A 42 4.10 -9.34 2.49
C LEU A 42 4.91 -10.58 2.07
N ILE A 43 5.40 -11.38 3.04
CA ILE A 43 6.11 -12.63 2.74
C ILE A 43 5.23 -13.60 1.94
N GLY A 44 3.98 -13.80 2.38
CA GLY A 44 3.03 -14.66 1.67
C GLY A 44 2.77 -14.20 0.23
N SER A 45 2.63 -12.88 0.05
CA SER A 45 2.42 -12.24 -1.25
C SER A 45 3.63 -12.41 -2.18
N MET A 46 4.85 -12.22 -1.66
CA MET A 46 6.08 -12.43 -2.43
C MET A 46 6.21 -13.87 -2.93
N VAL A 47 5.94 -14.85 -2.05
CA VAL A 47 6.02 -16.27 -2.41
C VAL A 47 4.95 -16.63 -3.45
N ALA A 48 3.71 -16.13 -3.28
CA ALA A 48 2.64 -16.32 -4.26
C ALA A 48 2.99 -15.70 -5.61
N ALA A 49 3.47 -14.45 -5.61
CA ALA A 49 3.86 -13.72 -6.81
C ALA A 49 5.00 -14.42 -7.58
N ARG A 50 6.08 -14.79 -6.89
CA ARG A 50 7.21 -15.52 -7.49
C ARG A 50 6.75 -16.85 -8.11
N ARG A 51 5.88 -17.60 -7.43
CA ARG A 51 5.30 -18.85 -7.98
C ARG A 51 4.44 -18.60 -9.22
N ALA A 52 3.76 -17.47 -9.29
CA ALA A 52 2.97 -17.05 -10.44
C ALA A 52 3.81 -16.37 -11.55
N GLY A 53 5.13 -16.25 -11.39
CA GLY A 53 6.03 -15.64 -12.37
C GLY A 53 6.07 -14.11 -12.34
N PHE A 54 5.68 -13.49 -11.22
CA PHE A 54 5.73 -12.04 -11.02
C PHE A 54 6.83 -11.66 -10.03
N GLU A 55 7.74 -10.78 -10.46
CA GLU A 55 8.88 -10.32 -9.65
C GLU A 55 8.62 -8.97 -8.97
N ARG A 56 7.66 -8.20 -9.50
CA ARG A 56 7.32 -6.85 -9.04
C ARG A 56 5.85 -6.79 -8.66
N ILE A 57 5.59 -6.52 -7.38
CA ILE A 57 4.24 -6.43 -6.85
C ILE A 57 4.07 -5.21 -5.96
N VAL A 58 2.82 -4.79 -5.87
CA VAL A 58 2.32 -3.94 -4.80
C VAL A 58 1.32 -4.78 -4.01
N THR A 59 1.49 -4.85 -2.70
CA THR A 59 0.55 -5.54 -1.82
C THR A 59 -0.63 -4.65 -1.46
N PHE A 60 -1.79 -5.28 -1.29
CA PHE A 60 -3.02 -4.64 -0.86
C PHE A 60 -3.76 -5.59 0.07
N ASP A 61 -3.53 -5.43 1.38
CA ASP A 61 -4.19 -6.16 2.46
C ASP A 61 -5.32 -5.31 3.02
N MET A 62 -6.57 -5.60 2.68
CA MET A 62 -7.70 -4.84 3.21
C MET A 62 -8.50 -5.68 4.21
N GLY A 63 -8.54 -5.17 5.44
CA GLY A 63 -9.33 -5.73 6.54
C GLY A 63 -10.58 -4.90 6.84
N GLY A 64 -11.11 -5.10 8.06
CA GLY A 64 -12.26 -4.36 8.57
C GLY A 64 -11.93 -2.92 8.97
N THR A 65 -10.71 -2.61 9.39
CA THR A 65 -10.40 -1.29 9.98
C THR A 65 -9.47 -0.47 9.11
N SER A 66 -8.50 -1.12 8.49
CA SER A 66 -7.41 -0.51 7.74
C SER A 66 -7.05 -1.34 6.51
N THR A 67 -6.19 -0.74 5.69
CA THR A 67 -5.50 -1.41 4.58
C THR A 67 -4.01 -1.30 4.79
N ASP A 68 -3.27 -2.40 4.72
CA ASP A 68 -1.81 -2.40 4.72
C ASP A 68 -1.27 -2.59 3.30
N VAL A 69 -0.32 -1.73 2.93
CA VAL A 69 0.27 -1.69 1.59
C VAL A 69 1.78 -1.68 1.67
N ALA A 70 2.43 -2.38 0.75
CA ALA A 70 3.87 -2.45 0.64
C ALA A 70 4.27 -2.65 -0.81
N HIS A 71 5.50 -2.27 -1.12
CA HIS A 71 6.10 -2.45 -2.43
C HIS A 71 7.16 -3.56 -2.37
N TYR A 72 7.23 -4.35 -3.43
CA TYR A 72 8.25 -5.38 -3.58
C TYR A 72 8.69 -5.48 -5.03
N ALA A 73 10.00 -5.34 -5.27
CA ALA A 73 10.62 -5.45 -6.58
C ALA A 73 11.97 -6.18 -6.49
N GLY A 74 11.93 -7.45 -6.11
CA GLY A 74 13.13 -8.29 -5.92
C GLY A 74 13.65 -8.33 -4.48
N GLU A 75 13.51 -7.24 -3.73
CA GLU A 75 14.01 -7.12 -2.36
C GLU A 75 12.96 -6.66 -1.33
N LEU A 76 13.19 -7.03 -0.07
CA LEU A 76 12.39 -6.55 1.06
C LEU A 76 12.85 -5.15 1.46
N GLU A 77 11.98 -4.19 1.22
CA GLU A 77 12.20 -2.80 1.60
C GLU A 77 11.98 -2.60 3.10
N ARG A 78 12.77 -1.70 3.69
CA ARG A 78 12.80 -1.50 5.14
C ARG A 78 12.80 -0.02 5.49
N VAL A 79 12.31 0.25 6.70
CA VAL A 79 12.45 1.54 7.37
C VAL A 79 13.10 1.34 8.74
N GLU A 80 13.99 2.25 9.08
CA GLU A 80 14.70 2.23 10.36
C GLU A 80 13.97 3.01 11.44
N GLU A 81 13.12 3.92 10.99
CA GLU A 81 12.41 4.85 11.84
C GLU A 81 10.95 4.93 11.42
N THR A 82 10.06 4.80 12.39
CA THR A 82 8.64 5.01 12.20
C THR A 82 8.06 5.83 13.34
N ARG A 83 6.87 6.37 13.12
CA ARG A 83 6.06 7.00 14.16
C ARG A 83 4.75 6.24 14.32
N VAL A 84 4.62 5.49 15.42
CA VAL A 84 3.40 4.73 15.74
C VAL A 84 2.72 5.38 16.93
N ALA A 85 1.43 5.73 16.77
CA ALA A 85 0.63 6.40 17.80
C ALA A 85 1.32 7.63 18.43
N GLY A 86 2.06 8.39 17.61
CA GLY A 86 2.79 9.58 18.05
C GLY A 86 4.20 9.32 18.60
N VAL A 87 4.58 8.06 18.88
CA VAL A 87 5.88 7.65 19.42
C VAL A 87 6.86 7.34 18.29
N ARG A 88 8.05 7.95 18.34
CA ARG A 88 9.15 7.69 17.39
C ARG A 88 9.90 6.43 17.81
N LEU A 89 9.99 5.46 16.92
CA LEU A 89 10.63 4.16 17.15
C LEU A 89 11.79 4.00 16.19
N ARG A 90 12.93 3.50 16.70
CA ARG A 90 14.12 3.18 15.90
C ARG A 90 14.37 1.68 15.92
N VAL A 91 13.60 0.96 15.10
CA VAL A 91 13.62 -0.50 15.03
C VAL A 91 13.53 -0.88 13.56
N PRO A 92 14.45 -1.68 13.01
CA PRO A 92 14.36 -2.11 11.62
C PRO A 92 13.06 -2.89 11.40
N MET A 93 12.23 -2.42 10.47
CA MET A 93 10.98 -3.07 10.08
C MET A 93 10.81 -3.07 8.57
N LEU A 94 10.00 -4.00 8.06
CA LEU A 94 9.55 -3.95 6.68
C LEU A 94 8.77 -2.66 6.43
N ASP A 95 8.97 -2.08 5.26
CA ASP A 95 8.30 -0.85 4.89
C ASP A 95 6.85 -1.12 4.48
N ILE A 96 5.98 -1.09 5.48
CA ILE A 96 4.56 -1.34 5.33
C ILE A 96 3.82 -0.09 5.81
N HIS A 97 2.95 0.41 4.94
CA HIS A 97 2.15 1.57 5.24
C HIS A 97 0.71 1.16 5.52
N THR A 98 0.21 1.57 6.67
CA THR A 98 -1.20 1.39 7.03
C THR A 98 -2.01 2.62 6.61
N VAL A 99 -3.04 2.38 5.83
CA VAL A 99 -4.02 3.37 5.38
C VAL A 99 -5.28 3.23 6.22
N ALA A 100 -5.81 4.35 6.70
CA ALA A 100 -7.08 4.42 7.46
C ALA A 100 -8.32 4.27 6.54
N ALA A 101 -8.31 3.22 5.72
CA ALA A 101 -9.40 2.84 4.83
C ALA A 101 -9.58 1.32 4.92
N GLY A 102 -10.73 0.86 5.40
CA GLY A 102 -11.09 -0.55 5.54
C GLY A 102 -12.59 -0.73 5.37
N GLY A 103 -13.11 -1.96 5.54
CA GLY A 103 -14.55 -2.22 5.40
C GLY A 103 -15.43 -1.41 6.38
N GLY A 104 -14.93 -1.14 7.58
CA GLY A 104 -15.57 -0.40 8.65
C GLY A 104 -15.32 1.11 8.61
N SER A 105 -14.64 1.65 7.59
CA SER A 105 -14.48 3.11 7.46
C SER A 105 -15.85 3.78 7.30
N ILE A 106 -16.12 4.77 8.14
CA ILE A 106 -17.44 5.40 8.29
C ILE A 106 -17.69 6.36 7.11
N LEU A 107 -18.91 6.36 6.58
CA LEU A 107 -19.30 7.20 5.44
C LEU A 107 -19.90 8.53 5.92
N HIS A 108 -19.31 9.64 5.47
CA HIS A 108 -19.71 11.00 5.85
C HIS A 108 -20.12 11.83 4.62
N TYR A 109 -21.18 12.61 4.78
CA TYR A 109 -21.60 13.63 3.81
C TYR A 109 -21.89 14.94 4.55
N ASP A 110 -21.27 16.03 4.10
CA ASP A 110 -21.38 17.36 4.75
C ASP A 110 -22.24 18.36 3.96
N GLY A 111 -23.00 17.89 2.97
CA GLY A 111 -23.77 18.74 2.07
C GLY A 111 -23.03 19.13 0.79
N LEU A 112 -21.71 18.95 0.73
CA LEU A 112 -20.89 19.28 -0.44
C LEU A 112 -20.01 18.11 -0.89
N ARG A 113 -19.43 17.34 0.03
CA ARG A 113 -18.41 16.32 -0.27
C ARG A 113 -18.73 14.97 0.37
N PHE A 114 -18.30 13.92 -0.31
CA PHE A 114 -18.33 12.55 0.17
C PHE A 114 -16.99 12.22 0.83
N ARG A 115 -17.00 11.66 2.04
CA ARG A 115 -15.80 11.21 2.75
C ARG A 115 -16.00 9.79 3.30
N ALA A 116 -14.95 8.99 3.32
CA ALA A 116 -14.93 7.67 3.96
C ALA A 116 -13.78 7.61 4.96
N GLY A 117 -14.06 7.38 6.24
CA GLY A 117 -13.09 7.50 7.32
C GLY A 117 -12.66 8.95 7.61
N PRO A 118 -11.56 9.17 8.36
CA PRO A 118 -10.58 8.15 8.81
C PRO A 118 -11.06 7.29 9.98
N ASP A 119 -12.17 7.68 10.62
CA ASP A 119 -12.82 6.93 11.67
C ASP A 119 -13.37 5.59 11.16
N SER A 120 -13.32 4.59 12.03
CA SER A 120 -13.78 3.24 11.74
C SER A 120 -14.77 2.79 12.81
N ALA A 121 -15.83 2.13 12.38
CA ALA A 121 -16.78 1.47 13.26
C ALA A 121 -16.22 0.15 13.84
N GLY A 122 -15.04 -0.31 13.37
CA GLY A 122 -14.41 -1.55 13.79
C GLY A 122 -15.33 -2.76 13.61
N ALA A 123 -15.27 -3.69 14.56
CA ALA A 123 -16.25 -4.79 14.68
C ALA A 123 -17.36 -4.49 15.69
N GLU A 124 -17.15 -3.52 16.57
CA GLU A 124 -18.09 -3.06 17.60
C GLU A 124 -18.14 -1.52 17.61
N PRO A 125 -19.30 -0.89 17.32
CA PRO A 125 -20.56 -1.51 16.90
C PRO A 125 -20.50 -2.13 15.49
N GLY A 126 -19.44 -1.83 14.72
CA GLY A 126 -19.28 -2.29 13.34
C GLY A 126 -20.19 -1.56 12.34
N PRO A 127 -20.15 -1.96 11.06
CA PRO A 127 -21.06 -1.47 10.02
C PRO A 127 -22.55 -1.60 10.39
N ALA A 128 -23.40 -0.77 9.81
CA ALA A 128 -24.84 -0.79 10.07
C ALA A 128 -25.46 -2.17 9.81
N CYS A 129 -24.97 -2.89 8.80
CA CYS A 129 -25.39 -4.23 8.45
C CYS A 129 -25.08 -5.29 9.52
N TYR A 130 -24.28 -5.00 10.54
CA TYR A 130 -23.94 -5.95 11.61
C TYR A 130 -25.03 -6.03 12.71
N ARG A 131 -26.10 -5.23 12.63
CA ARG A 131 -27.24 -5.24 13.57
C ARG A 131 -26.91 -4.82 15.00
N ARG A 132 -25.94 -3.91 15.17
CA ARG A 132 -25.48 -3.42 16.50
C ARG A 132 -25.60 -1.90 16.66
N GLY A 133 -26.39 -1.25 15.81
CA GLY A 133 -26.59 0.20 15.84
C GLY A 133 -25.41 1.02 15.31
N GLY A 134 -24.55 0.42 14.49
CA GLY A 134 -23.42 1.09 13.87
C GLY A 134 -23.79 2.02 12.70
N PRO A 135 -22.87 2.91 12.28
CA PRO A 135 -23.07 3.82 11.16
C PRO A 135 -22.90 3.13 9.80
N LEU A 136 -23.28 3.81 8.72
CA LEU A 136 -22.96 3.35 7.37
C LEU A 136 -21.44 3.37 7.15
N CYS A 137 -20.91 2.26 6.65
CA CYS A 137 -19.50 2.02 6.37
C CYS A 137 -19.29 1.54 4.93
N VAL A 138 -18.02 1.38 4.51
CA VAL A 138 -17.66 0.84 3.18
C VAL A 138 -18.27 -0.56 2.94
N THR A 139 -18.32 -1.42 3.97
CA THR A 139 -18.99 -2.72 3.92
C THR A 139 -20.48 -2.57 3.60
N ASP A 140 -21.17 -1.60 4.20
CA ASP A 140 -22.58 -1.32 3.89
C ASP A 140 -22.77 -0.89 2.44
N ALA A 141 -21.83 -0.11 1.90
CA ALA A 141 -21.85 0.25 0.48
C ALA A 141 -21.73 -0.99 -0.42
N ASN A 142 -20.84 -1.92 -0.10
CA ASN A 142 -20.73 -3.18 -0.86
C ASN A 142 -21.99 -4.06 -0.72
N VAL A 143 -22.64 -4.09 0.44
CA VAL A 143 -23.95 -4.75 0.62
C VAL A 143 -25.02 -4.08 -0.25
N MET A 144 -25.08 -2.75 -0.25
CA MET A 144 -26.04 -1.97 -1.06
C MET A 144 -25.86 -2.24 -2.55
N LEU A 145 -24.61 -2.32 -3.01
CA LEU A 145 -24.25 -2.55 -4.42
C LEU A 145 -24.38 -4.02 -4.84
N GLY A 146 -24.72 -4.94 -3.92
CA GLY A 146 -24.74 -6.38 -4.18
C GLY A 146 -23.36 -7.01 -4.37
N LYS A 147 -22.29 -6.27 -4.07
CA LYS A 147 -20.89 -6.74 -4.11
C LYS A 147 -20.53 -7.62 -2.90
N LEU A 148 -21.35 -7.56 -1.85
CA LEU A 148 -21.36 -8.50 -0.73
C LEU A 148 -22.78 -9.07 -0.58
N GLN A 149 -22.92 -10.39 -0.58
CA GLN A 149 -24.21 -11.08 -0.57
C GLN A 149 -24.45 -11.74 0.80
N PRO A 150 -25.49 -11.35 1.55
CA PRO A 150 -25.78 -11.91 2.87
C PRO A 150 -25.95 -13.43 2.88
N ASP A 151 -26.56 -14.00 1.84
CA ASP A 151 -26.82 -15.44 1.72
C ASP A 151 -25.54 -16.29 1.67
N PHE A 152 -24.41 -15.67 1.37
CA PHE A 152 -23.09 -16.31 1.31
C PHE A 152 -22.13 -15.82 2.41
N PHE A 153 -22.65 -15.08 3.39
CA PHE A 153 -21.88 -14.56 4.51
C PHE A 153 -22.28 -15.31 5.80
N PRO A 154 -21.35 -15.56 6.74
CA PRO A 154 -21.70 -16.22 8.00
C PRO A 154 -22.81 -15.49 8.78
N ASN A 155 -23.78 -16.25 9.29
CA ASN A 155 -24.83 -15.76 10.17
C ASN A 155 -24.27 -15.59 11.59
N ILE A 156 -23.52 -14.52 11.82
CA ILE A 156 -22.83 -14.24 13.10
C ILE A 156 -23.23 -12.89 13.69
N PHE A 157 -24.31 -12.27 13.21
CA PHE A 157 -24.70 -10.91 13.55
C PHE A 157 -25.95 -10.86 14.44
N GLY A 158 -26.23 -9.65 14.94
CA GLY A 158 -27.35 -9.40 15.85
C GLY A 158 -27.10 -9.87 17.29
N PRO A 159 -28.06 -9.65 18.20
CA PRO A 159 -27.88 -9.90 19.63
C PRO A 159 -27.59 -11.37 19.99
N GLY A 160 -28.06 -12.30 19.16
CA GLY A 160 -27.83 -13.74 19.32
C GLY A 160 -26.61 -14.29 18.57
N GLY A 161 -25.95 -13.48 17.74
CA GLY A 161 -24.82 -13.92 16.92
C GLY A 161 -25.17 -15.00 15.89
N ASP A 162 -26.39 -14.97 15.36
CA ASP A 162 -26.99 -16.03 14.54
C ASP A 162 -27.77 -15.50 13.32
N GLN A 163 -27.68 -14.19 13.04
CA GLN A 163 -28.43 -13.54 11.96
C GLN A 163 -27.53 -13.15 10.77
N PRO A 164 -28.10 -13.06 9.55
CA PRO A 164 -27.38 -12.54 8.38
C PRO A 164 -27.20 -11.02 8.47
N LEU A 165 -26.39 -10.47 7.56
CA LEU A 165 -26.26 -9.03 7.35
C LEU A 165 -27.63 -8.34 7.15
N ASP A 166 -27.80 -7.15 7.73
CA ASP A 166 -29.04 -6.37 7.63
C ASP A 166 -29.11 -5.49 6.38
N VAL A 167 -29.58 -6.08 5.28
CA VAL A 167 -29.83 -5.35 4.02
C VAL A 167 -30.89 -4.26 4.19
N GLY A 168 -31.86 -4.44 5.09
CA GLY A 168 -32.92 -3.48 5.33
C GLY A 168 -32.38 -2.18 5.92
N ALA A 169 -31.54 -2.29 6.95
CA ALA A 169 -30.85 -1.15 7.56
C ALA A 169 -29.98 -0.41 6.55
N VAL A 170 -29.21 -1.14 5.74
CA VAL A 170 -28.37 -0.57 4.68
C VAL A 170 -29.19 0.24 3.66
N ARG A 171 -30.25 -0.36 3.11
CA ARG A 171 -31.12 0.29 2.12
C ARG A 171 -31.78 1.54 2.69
N ALA A 172 -32.27 1.47 3.94
CA ALA A 172 -32.88 2.62 4.61
C ALA A 172 -31.86 3.76 4.79
N GLY A 173 -30.63 3.43 5.19
CA GLY A 173 -29.54 4.40 5.36
C GLY A 173 -29.16 5.09 4.05
N PHE A 174 -28.91 4.36 2.97
CA PHE A 174 -28.57 4.98 1.67
C PHE A 174 -29.74 5.74 1.05
N ALA A 175 -30.98 5.32 1.29
CA ALA A 175 -32.15 6.08 0.88
C ALA A 175 -32.28 7.42 1.62
N ALA A 176 -31.88 7.49 2.90
CA ALA A 176 -31.81 8.74 3.64
C ALA A 176 -30.70 9.65 3.08
N LEU A 177 -29.48 9.12 2.91
CA LEU A 177 -28.36 9.87 2.34
C LEU A 177 -28.65 10.42 0.94
N ALA A 178 -29.29 9.63 0.06
CA ALA A 178 -29.67 10.09 -1.28
C ALA A 178 -30.63 11.29 -1.24
N LYS A 179 -31.56 11.32 -0.27
CA LYS A 179 -32.44 12.48 -0.06
C LYS A 179 -31.68 13.70 0.42
N ASP A 180 -30.71 13.52 1.30
CA ASP A 180 -29.90 14.62 1.85
C ASP A 180 -28.97 15.22 0.79
N VAL A 181 -28.38 14.39 -0.08
CA VAL A 181 -27.60 14.85 -1.24
C VAL A 181 -28.44 15.71 -2.17
N GLY A 182 -29.66 15.25 -2.51
CA GLY A 182 -30.57 16.02 -3.37
C GLY A 182 -31.04 17.35 -2.74
N ARG A 183 -31.19 17.41 -1.41
CA ARG A 183 -31.54 18.66 -0.69
C ARG A 183 -30.41 19.68 -0.66
N GLY A 184 -29.16 19.23 -0.66
CA GLY A 184 -27.96 20.09 -0.65
C GLY A 184 -27.67 20.81 -1.97
N GLY A 185 -28.54 20.70 -2.98
CA GLY A 185 -28.31 21.26 -4.31
C GLY A 185 -27.36 20.43 -5.19
N GLY A 186 -27.04 19.20 -4.76
CA GLY A 186 -26.31 18.21 -5.56
C GLY A 186 -27.21 17.55 -6.62
N PRO A 187 -26.63 16.76 -7.53
CA PRO A 187 -27.40 16.00 -8.52
C PRO A 187 -28.35 15.01 -7.84
N SER A 188 -29.50 14.75 -8.47
CA SER A 188 -30.42 13.71 -7.98
C SER A 188 -29.82 12.33 -8.23
N LEU A 189 -29.26 11.73 -7.18
CA LEU A 189 -28.62 10.42 -7.21
C LEU A 189 -29.54 9.35 -6.59
N SER A 190 -29.55 8.17 -7.20
CA SER A 190 -30.14 6.98 -6.58
C SER A 190 -29.32 6.51 -5.37
N PRO A 191 -29.92 5.76 -4.42
CA PRO A 191 -29.19 5.17 -3.30
C PRO A 191 -27.98 4.32 -3.73
N GLU A 192 -28.09 3.60 -4.85
CA GLU A 192 -26.99 2.82 -5.44
C GLU A 192 -25.86 3.70 -5.95
N GLN A 193 -26.17 4.83 -6.61
CA GLN A 193 -25.15 5.78 -7.07
C GLN A 193 -24.44 6.46 -5.89
N VAL A 194 -25.15 6.75 -4.80
CA VAL A 194 -24.55 7.28 -3.56
C VAL A 194 -23.59 6.25 -2.97
N ALA A 195 -24.00 4.98 -2.86
CA ALA A 195 -23.14 3.90 -2.38
C ALA A 195 -21.92 3.69 -3.29
N GLU A 196 -22.09 3.70 -4.62
CA GLU A 196 -20.99 3.61 -5.58
C GLU A 196 -20.02 4.80 -5.42
N GLY A 197 -20.54 6.01 -5.20
CA GLY A 197 -19.75 7.20 -4.93
C GLY A 197 -18.84 7.05 -3.72
N PHE A 198 -19.35 6.52 -2.61
CA PHE A 198 -18.54 6.24 -1.42
C PHE A 198 -17.47 5.16 -1.66
N VAL A 199 -17.79 4.10 -2.41
CA VAL A 199 -16.78 3.10 -2.82
C VAL A 199 -15.70 3.75 -3.67
N ARG A 200 -16.04 4.61 -4.62
CA ARG A 200 -15.07 5.34 -5.44
C ARG A 200 -14.17 6.24 -4.59
N VAL A 201 -14.73 6.94 -3.61
CA VAL A 201 -13.95 7.76 -2.66
C VAL A 201 -12.99 6.89 -1.86
N ALA A 202 -13.46 5.78 -1.27
CA ALA A 202 -12.62 4.84 -0.52
C ALA A 202 -11.47 4.29 -1.38
N VAL A 203 -11.78 3.87 -2.61
CA VAL A 203 -10.80 3.38 -3.59
C VAL A 203 -9.75 4.44 -3.93
N GLU A 204 -10.15 5.71 -4.11
CA GLU A 204 -9.21 6.79 -4.39
C GLU A 204 -8.26 7.01 -3.20
N GLN A 205 -8.72 6.88 -1.95
CA GLN A 205 -7.83 7.00 -0.78
C GLN A 205 -6.79 5.88 -0.75
N MET A 206 -7.23 4.64 -0.98
CA MET A 206 -6.35 3.48 -1.01
C MET A 206 -5.34 3.59 -2.15
N ALA A 207 -5.79 3.98 -3.34
CA ALA A 207 -4.91 4.16 -4.50
C ALA A 207 -3.92 5.32 -4.32
N ALA A 208 -4.34 6.44 -3.72
CA ALA A 208 -3.45 7.57 -3.42
C ALA A 208 -2.34 7.17 -2.44
N ALA A 209 -2.67 6.42 -1.39
CA ALA A 209 -1.67 5.92 -0.46
C ALA A 209 -0.68 4.94 -1.12
N ILE A 210 -1.18 4.05 -1.98
CA ILE A 210 -0.32 3.15 -2.77
C ILE A 210 0.58 3.93 -3.74
N LYS A 211 0.06 4.96 -4.39
CA LYS A 211 0.87 5.84 -5.26
C LYS A 211 1.96 6.53 -4.46
N LYS A 212 1.64 7.07 -3.28
CA LYS A 212 2.60 7.74 -2.40
C LYS A 212 3.81 6.84 -2.10
N ILE A 213 3.58 5.60 -1.68
CA ILE A 213 4.68 4.67 -1.34
C ILE A 213 5.56 4.29 -2.55
N SER A 214 5.01 4.38 -3.77
CA SER A 214 5.71 3.96 -5.00
C SER A 214 6.39 5.14 -5.68
N VAL A 215 5.71 6.29 -5.76
CA VAL A 215 6.18 7.53 -6.41
C VAL A 215 7.26 8.21 -5.60
N GLU A 216 7.15 8.27 -4.25
CA GLU A 216 8.22 8.80 -3.37
C GLU A 216 9.57 8.05 -3.53
N ARG A 217 9.54 6.90 -4.22
CA ARG A 217 10.71 6.04 -4.49
C ARG A 217 11.09 5.97 -5.98
N GLY A 218 10.37 6.70 -6.84
CA GLY A 218 10.66 6.73 -8.28
C GLY A 218 10.20 5.49 -9.04
N HIS A 219 9.22 4.73 -8.51
CA HIS A 219 8.67 3.56 -9.21
C HIS A 219 7.47 3.94 -10.09
N ASP A 220 7.57 3.63 -11.39
CA ASP A 220 6.44 3.69 -12.32
C ASP A 220 5.64 2.38 -12.26
N LEU A 221 4.59 2.37 -11.44
CA LEU A 221 3.70 1.22 -11.27
C LEU A 221 3.02 0.76 -12.57
N THR A 222 2.91 1.62 -13.58
CA THR A 222 2.24 1.27 -14.84
C THR A 222 3.04 0.26 -15.69
N ARG A 223 4.31 0.04 -15.34
CA ARG A 223 5.24 -0.85 -16.04
C ARG A 223 5.54 -2.11 -15.24
N ASP A 224 4.97 -3.23 -15.67
CA ASP A 224 5.31 -4.58 -15.21
C ASP A 224 5.03 -4.92 -13.73
N TYR A 225 4.22 -4.11 -13.03
CA TYR A 225 3.72 -4.45 -11.69
C TYR A 225 2.45 -5.31 -11.73
N THR A 226 2.20 -5.99 -10.61
CA THR A 226 0.97 -6.75 -10.33
C THR A 226 0.46 -6.36 -8.95
N LEU A 227 -0.84 -6.10 -8.81
CA LEU A 227 -1.46 -5.89 -7.50
C LEU A 227 -1.65 -7.25 -6.82
N CYS A 228 -0.93 -7.54 -5.74
CA CYS A 228 -1.17 -8.74 -4.93
C CYS A 228 -2.20 -8.40 -3.85
N CYS A 229 -3.43 -8.85 -4.05
CA CYS A 229 -4.56 -8.50 -3.20
C CYS A 229 -4.88 -9.63 -2.22
N PHE A 230 -5.03 -9.26 -0.95
CA PHE A 230 -5.39 -10.14 0.14
C PHE A 230 -6.14 -9.40 1.26
N GLY A 231 -6.40 -10.09 2.36
CA GLY A 231 -7.33 -9.63 3.38
C GLY A 231 -8.78 -9.94 3.00
N ALA A 232 -9.64 -10.08 4.01
CA ALA A 232 -11.03 -10.53 3.82
C ALA A 232 -11.87 -9.58 2.95
N ALA A 233 -11.53 -8.28 2.95
CA ALA A 233 -12.23 -7.25 2.19
C ALA A 233 -11.50 -6.86 0.88
N GLY A 234 -10.23 -7.26 0.70
CA GLY A 234 -9.41 -6.83 -0.44
C GLY A 234 -10.03 -7.17 -1.79
N GLY A 235 -10.49 -8.42 -1.95
CA GLY A 235 -11.08 -8.92 -3.20
C GLY A 235 -12.33 -8.14 -3.66
N GLN A 236 -12.98 -7.39 -2.76
CA GLN A 236 -14.15 -6.58 -3.08
C GLN A 236 -13.78 -5.28 -3.81
N HIS A 237 -12.54 -4.80 -3.65
CA HIS A 237 -12.06 -3.52 -4.17
C HIS A 237 -10.90 -3.64 -5.15
N ALA A 238 -10.29 -4.82 -5.28
CA ALA A 238 -9.06 -5.06 -6.02
C ALA A 238 -9.09 -4.51 -7.46
N CYS A 239 -10.15 -4.81 -8.23
CA CYS A 239 -10.32 -4.33 -9.61
C CYS A 239 -10.34 -2.80 -9.72
N LEU A 240 -11.07 -2.14 -8.82
CA LEU A 240 -11.21 -0.68 -8.84
C LEU A 240 -9.91 0.00 -8.38
N VAL A 241 -9.22 -0.56 -7.37
CA VAL A 241 -7.92 -0.07 -6.92
C VAL A 241 -6.88 -0.22 -8.02
N ALA A 242 -6.78 -1.40 -8.64
CA ALA A 242 -5.86 -1.64 -9.75
C ALA A 242 -6.11 -0.67 -10.92
N GLU A 243 -7.37 -0.42 -11.28
CA GLU A 243 -7.74 0.55 -12.31
C GLU A 243 -7.23 1.96 -11.97
N ARG A 244 -7.40 2.42 -10.73
CA ARG A 244 -6.93 3.75 -10.29
C ARG A 244 -5.41 3.87 -10.25
N LEU A 245 -4.72 2.76 -10.06
CA LEU A 245 -3.25 2.66 -10.11
C LEU A 245 -2.70 2.49 -11.53
N GLY A 246 -3.56 2.24 -12.53
CA GLY A 246 -3.12 1.91 -13.88
C GLY A 246 -2.52 0.50 -14.01
N LEU A 247 -2.77 -0.38 -13.03
CA LEU A 247 -2.32 -1.76 -13.04
C LEU A 247 -3.23 -2.63 -13.90
N ARG A 248 -2.62 -3.49 -14.71
CA ARG A 248 -3.33 -4.40 -15.64
C ARG A 248 -3.52 -5.81 -15.10
N ARG A 249 -2.89 -6.13 -13.97
CA ARG A 249 -2.85 -7.49 -13.39
C ARG A 249 -3.09 -7.44 -11.89
N ILE A 250 -3.89 -8.38 -11.41
CA ILE A 250 -4.14 -8.61 -9.99
C ILE A 250 -3.90 -10.09 -9.73
N LEU A 251 -3.21 -10.39 -8.63
CA LEU A 251 -2.99 -11.74 -8.13
C LEU A 251 -3.72 -11.89 -6.80
N LEU A 252 -4.52 -12.96 -6.67
CA LEU A 252 -5.14 -13.35 -5.42
C LEU A 252 -4.82 -14.81 -5.11
N HIS A 253 -4.19 -15.07 -3.97
CA HIS A 253 -3.90 -16.43 -3.50
C HIS A 253 -5.18 -17.13 -3.00
N PRO A 254 -5.29 -18.48 -3.02
CA PRO A 254 -6.46 -19.20 -2.48
C PRO A 254 -6.75 -18.88 -1.01
N LEU A 255 -5.70 -18.58 -0.25
CA LEU A 255 -5.79 -18.19 1.15
C LEU A 255 -5.75 -16.66 1.32
N ALA A 256 -6.22 -15.87 0.36
CA ALA A 256 -6.15 -14.40 0.39
C ALA A 256 -6.71 -13.81 1.70
N GLY A 257 -7.84 -14.32 2.21
CA GLY A 257 -8.41 -13.83 3.47
C GLY A 257 -7.56 -14.09 4.73
N VAL A 258 -6.60 -15.01 4.67
CA VAL A 258 -5.69 -15.38 5.77
C VAL A 258 -4.22 -15.42 5.34
N LEU A 259 -3.87 -14.64 4.31
CA LEU A 259 -2.55 -14.73 3.67
C LEU A 259 -1.42 -14.39 4.63
N SER A 260 -1.68 -13.50 5.58
CA SER A 260 -0.71 -13.12 6.61
C SER A 260 -0.30 -14.31 7.48
N ALA A 261 -1.25 -15.15 7.90
CA ALA A 261 -0.95 -16.36 8.66
C ALA A 261 -0.20 -17.39 7.79
N TYR A 262 -0.60 -17.54 6.53
CA TYR A 262 0.11 -18.41 5.58
C TYR A 262 1.56 -17.96 5.35
N GLY A 263 1.79 -16.66 5.18
CA GLY A 263 3.11 -16.08 4.99
C GLY A 263 3.98 -16.15 6.24
N MET A 264 3.41 -16.09 7.45
CA MET A 264 4.14 -16.41 8.68
C MET A 264 4.71 -17.83 8.68
N GLY A 265 3.94 -18.80 8.17
CA GLY A 265 4.39 -20.18 8.02
C GLY A 265 5.43 -20.38 6.92
N LEU A 266 5.64 -19.40 6.03
CA LEU A 266 6.62 -19.42 4.95
C LEU A 266 7.90 -18.63 5.25
N ALA A 267 7.90 -17.89 6.36
CA ALA A 267 8.95 -16.93 6.64
C ALA A 267 10.28 -17.61 7.02
N ASP A 268 11.36 -16.99 6.56
CA ASP A 268 12.71 -17.42 6.89
C ASP A 268 13.10 -16.93 8.30
N HIS A 269 14.10 -17.57 8.89
CA HIS A 269 14.75 -17.06 10.08
C HIS A 269 15.73 -15.96 9.67
N ARG A 270 15.67 -14.82 10.35
CA ARG A 270 16.50 -13.65 10.04
C ARG A 270 17.19 -13.12 11.28
N VAL A 271 18.48 -12.84 11.18
CA VAL A 271 19.22 -12.09 12.19
C VAL A 271 19.90 -10.92 11.49
N LEU A 272 19.55 -9.71 11.91
CA LEU A 272 20.14 -8.47 11.42
C LEU A 272 21.07 -7.89 12.49
N ARG A 273 22.25 -7.47 12.06
CA ARG A 273 23.25 -6.75 12.84
C ARG A 273 23.74 -5.56 12.04
N GLU A 274 23.87 -4.42 12.71
CA GLU A 274 24.32 -3.20 12.06
C GLU A 274 25.26 -2.42 12.98
N GLN A 275 26.10 -1.59 12.37
CA GLN A 275 26.99 -0.69 13.09
C GLN A 275 27.16 0.62 12.33
N ALA A 276 27.03 1.73 13.06
CA ALA A 276 27.33 3.06 12.55
C ALA A 276 28.84 3.24 12.31
N VAL A 277 29.19 3.83 11.16
CA VAL A 277 30.55 4.12 10.73
C VAL A 277 30.79 5.63 10.68
N MET A 278 29.89 6.38 10.03
CA MET A 278 29.91 7.85 9.91
C MET A 278 31.23 8.42 9.41
N LYS A 279 31.81 7.83 8.35
CA LYS A 279 33.09 8.26 7.77
C LYS A 279 32.98 8.51 6.26
N PRO A 280 33.79 9.42 5.68
CA PRO A 280 33.87 9.59 4.22
C PRO A 280 34.19 8.27 3.53
N LEU A 281 33.47 7.96 2.46
CA LEU A 281 33.68 6.73 1.69
C LEU A 281 34.91 6.88 0.79
N GLU A 282 36.04 6.37 1.26
CA GLU A 282 37.32 6.41 0.57
C GLU A 282 37.95 5.01 0.47
N ALA A 283 38.92 4.84 -0.44
CA ALA A 283 39.64 3.57 -0.60
C ALA A 283 40.35 3.12 0.71
N SER A 284 40.79 4.08 1.52
CA SER A 284 41.42 3.88 2.83
C SER A 284 40.47 3.27 3.88
N LEU A 285 39.16 3.49 3.74
CA LEU A 285 38.13 3.01 4.68
C LEU A 285 37.75 1.54 4.41
N MET A 286 37.96 1.04 3.19
CA MET A 286 37.51 -0.30 2.79
C MET A 286 38.01 -1.46 3.67
N PRO A 287 39.27 -1.50 4.14
CA PRO A 287 39.73 -2.55 5.05
C PRO A 287 39.01 -2.51 6.41
N GLU A 288 38.70 -1.31 6.92
CA GLU A 288 37.97 -1.14 8.18
C GLU A 288 36.53 -1.64 8.05
N LEU A 289 35.83 -1.30 6.95
CA LEU A 289 34.46 -1.77 6.69
C LEU A 289 34.37 -3.29 6.65
N ARG A 290 35.34 -3.94 5.99
CA ARG A 290 35.41 -5.41 5.93
C ARG A 290 35.57 -6.03 7.32
N ARG A 291 36.47 -5.50 8.14
CA ARG A 291 36.65 -5.98 9.53
C ARG A 291 35.37 -5.83 10.34
N ILE A 292 34.66 -4.70 10.22
CA ILE A 292 33.39 -4.49 10.92
C ILE A 292 32.34 -5.51 10.46
N LEU A 293 32.22 -5.73 9.15
CA LEU A 293 31.30 -6.73 8.59
C LEU A 293 31.60 -8.14 9.10
N ASP A 294 32.87 -8.55 9.16
CA ASP A 294 33.28 -9.86 9.70
C ASP A 294 32.88 -10.01 11.18
N GLU A 295 33.04 -8.95 11.98
CA GLU A 295 32.61 -8.92 13.40
C GLU A 295 31.08 -9.01 13.55
N LEU A 296 30.34 -8.28 12.70
CA LEU A 296 28.87 -8.32 12.68
C LEU A 296 28.36 -9.69 12.23
N GLU A 297 29.01 -10.33 11.26
CA GLU A 297 28.67 -11.69 10.83
C GLU A 297 28.88 -12.69 11.97
N GLY A 298 30.00 -12.63 12.69
CA GLY A 298 30.24 -13.45 13.88
C GLY A 298 29.15 -13.27 14.94
N SER A 299 28.75 -12.03 15.22
CA SER A 299 27.65 -11.71 16.14
C SER A 299 26.29 -12.23 15.66
N ALA A 300 26.00 -12.14 14.36
CA ALA A 300 24.77 -12.63 13.78
C ALA A 300 24.69 -14.17 13.85
N ARG A 301 25.79 -14.87 13.57
CA ARG A 301 25.89 -16.34 13.68
C ARG A 301 25.67 -16.82 15.11
N ALA A 302 26.24 -16.11 16.09
CA ALA A 302 25.99 -16.38 17.51
C ALA A 302 24.51 -16.18 17.89
N GLY A 303 23.82 -15.22 17.26
CA GLY A 303 22.39 -14.98 17.44
C GLY A 303 21.48 -16.10 16.92
N PHE A 304 21.89 -16.86 15.91
CA PHE A 304 21.19 -18.08 15.51
C PHE A 304 21.45 -19.23 16.47
N ALA A 305 22.71 -19.39 16.91
CA ALA A 305 23.08 -20.43 17.87
C ALA A 305 22.31 -20.31 19.20
N SER A 306 22.07 -19.10 19.70
CA SER A 306 21.28 -18.86 20.92
C SER A 306 19.80 -19.26 20.79
N GLN A 307 19.31 -19.38 19.55
CA GLN A 307 17.95 -19.82 19.21
C GLN A 307 17.89 -21.31 18.82
N GLY A 308 18.99 -22.05 18.97
CA GLY A 308 19.07 -23.46 18.61
C GLY A 308 19.10 -23.73 17.11
N LEU A 309 19.49 -22.74 16.29
CA LEU A 309 19.58 -22.85 14.83
C LEU A 309 21.05 -22.94 14.40
N SER A 310 21.34 -23.83 13.44
CA SER A 310 22.66 -23.88 12.77
C SER A 310 22.72 -22.83 11.66
N ALA A 311 23.75 -21.99 11.69
CA ALA A 311 23.98 -20.93 10.70
C ALA A 311 24.80 -21.38 9.48
N GLU A 312 25.16 -22.67 9.38
CA GLU A 312 26.06 -23.17 8.32
C GLU A 312 25.47 -23.01 6.91
N SER A 313 24.16 -23.18 6.77
CA SER A 313 23.44 -22.99 5.51
C SER A 313 22.80 -21.61 5.37
N ALA A 314 23.08 -20.67 6.29
CA ALA A 314 22.54 -19.33 6.22
C ALA A 314 23.20 -18.53 5.08
N GLU A 315 22.38 -17.86 4.28
CA GLU A 315 22.83 -16.87 3.31
C GLU A 315 23.28 -15.61 4.06
N VAL A 316 24.47 -15.10 3.71
CA VAL A 316 25.03 -13.89 4.28
C VAL A 316 24.82 -12.74 3.29
N GLN A 317 24.10 -11.71 3.71
CA GLN A 317 23.89 -10.50 2.93
C GLN A 317 24.59 -9.34 3.62
N ALA A 318 25.58 -8.75 2.95
CA ALA A 318 26.34 -7.61 3.43
C ALA A 318 25.92 -6.35 2.68
N ARG A 319 25.52 -5.32 3.42
CA ARG A 319 25.02 -4.05 2.88
C ARG A 319 25.70 -2.85 3.53
N ILE A 320 25.62 -1.71 2.83
CA ILE A 320 26.12 -0.42 3.30
C ILE A 320 25.09 0.67 3.03
N ALA A 321 24.88 1.53 4.01
CA ALA A 321 24.09 2.74 3.83
C ALA A 321 25.03 3.91 3.50
N LEU A 322 24.83 4.50 2.32
CA LEU A 322 25.58 5.65 1.84
C LEU A 322 24.67 6.88 1.76
N ARG A 323 25.23 8.06 2.01
CA ARG A 323 24.55 9.35 1.81
C ARG A 323 25.51 10.39 1.27
N LEU A 324 24.96 11.43 0.65
CA LEU A 324 25.73 12.62 0.29
C LEU A 324 26.13 13.38 1.55
N ALA A 325 27.37 13.87 1.59
CA ALA A 325 27.85 14.70 2.69
C ALA A 325 26.93 15.92 2.90
N GLY A 326 26.49 16.14 4.13
CA GLY A 326 25.57 17.23 4.47
C GLY A 326 24.08 16.96 4.20
N THR A 327 23.72 15.76 3.76
CA THR A 327 22.33 15.26 3.74
C THR A 327 22.16 14.18 4.81
N ASP A 328 20.91 13.85 5.21
CA ASP A 328 20.63 12.69 6.10
C ASP A 328 19.73 11.66 5.44
N THR A 329 19.70 11.65 4.10
CA THR A 329 18.97 10.63 3.35
C THR A 329 19.97 9.61 2.85
N SER A 330 19.87 8.41 3.40
CA SER A 330 20.75 7.31 3.06
C SER A 330 20.08 6.32 2.12
N LEU A 331 20.87 5.77 1.21
CA LEU A 331 20.51 4.71 0.30
C LEU A 331 21.30 3.46 0.70
N GLU A 332 20.59 2.36 0.92
CA GLU A 332 21.17 1.07 1.25
C GLU A 332 21.51 0.31 -0.03
N LEU A 333 22.75 -0.16 -0.12
CA LEU A 333 23.31 -0.83 -1.29
C LEU A 333 24.01 -2.12 -0.87
N ASP A 334 24.17 -3.05 -1.80
CA ASP A 334 25.03 -4.21 -1.60
C ASP A 334 26.48 -3.76 -1.35
N PHE A 335 27.11 -4.36 -0.34
CA PHE A 335 28.50 -4.09 -0.04
C PHE A 335 29.39 -4.72 -1.11
N GLY A 336 30.22 -3.89 -1.75
CA GLY A 336 31.04 -4.33 -2.88
C GLY A 336 32.34 -3.57 -3.00
N THR A 337 32.82 -3.42 -4.24
CA THR A 337 33.95 -2.54 -4.54
C THR A 337 33.52 -1.08 -4.44
N LEU A 338 34.45 -0.18 -4.10
CA LEU A 338 34.19 1.25 -4.03
C LEU A 338 33.52 1.78 -5.31
N ALA A 339 34.03 1.39 -6.47
CA ALA A 339 33.48 1.81 -7.76
C ALA A 339 32.04 1.32 -8.00
N ASN A 340 31.71 0.09 -7.60
CA ASN A 340 30.35 -0.43 -7.74
C ASN A 340 29.39 0.33 -6.80
N MET A 341 29.77 0.49 -5.54
CA MET A 341 28.94 1.20 -4.56
C MET A 341 28.66 2.65 -4.97
N CYS A 342 29.66 3.38 -5.50
CA CYS A 342 29.44 4.73 -6.01
C CYS A 342 28.49 4.76 -7.22
N ARG A 343 28.67 3.86 -8.20
CA ARG A 343 27.80 3.77 -9.38
C ARG A 343 26.37 3.42 -8.98
N ASP A 344 26.20 2.45 -8.10
CA ASP A 344 24.89 1.98 -7.67
C ASP A 344 24.18 3.05 -6.83
N PHE A 345 24.92 3.82 -6.02
CA PHE A 345 24.41 5.01 -5.35
C PHE A 345 23.89 6.05 -6.35
N GLU A 346 24.68 6.43 -7.36
CA GLU A 346 24.27 7.40 -8.37
C GLU A 346 23.02 6.97 -9.14
N ALA A 347 22.93 5.69 -9.48
CA ALA A 347 21.77 5.11 -10.17
C ALA A 347 20.52 5.18 -9.29
N GLN A 348 20.60 4.72 -8.04
CA GLN A 348 19.46 4.77 -7.10
C GLN A 348 19.06 6.20 -6.74
N HIS A 349 20.03 7.11 -6.55
CA HIS A 349 19.76 8.51 -6.26
C HIS A 349 19.03 9.19 -7.42
N ARG A 350 19.45 8.93 -8.67
CA ARG A 350 18.77 9.44 -9.86
C ARG A 350 17.38 8.87 -10.02
N GLN A 351 17.20 7.58 -9.78
CA GLN A 351 15.88 6.95 -9.84
C GLN A 351 14.93 7.58 -8.81
N ARG A 352 15.39 7.77 -7.57
CA ARG A 352 14.55 8.23 -6.47
C ARG A 352 14.24 9.72 -6.50
N PHE A 353 15.22 10.56 -6.85
CA PHE A 353 15.11 12.02 -6.75
C PHE A 353 15.12 12.73 -8.11
N GLY A 354 15.34 12.01 -9.21
CA GLY A 354 15.37 12.57 -10.57
C GLY A 354 16.71 13.18 -10.99
N PHE A 355 17.71 13.22 -10.11
CA PHE A 355 19.05 13.76 -10.40
C PHE A 355 20.16 12.98 -9.67
N SER A 356 21.40 13.14 -10.09
CA SER A 356 22.57 12.60 -9.39
C SER A 356 23.63 13.69 -9.29
N GLU A 357 24.13 13.98 -8.08
CA GLU A 357 25.22 14.92 -7.89
C GLU A 357 26.57 14.21 -7.95
N ALA A 358 27.13 14.08 -9.16
CA ALA A 358 28.41 13.40 -9.41
C ALA A 358 29.64 14.08 -8.75
N LEU A 359 29.47 15.18 -8.02
CA LEU A 359 30.55 16.02 -7.50
C LEU A 359 30.67 16.03 -5.97
N GLN A 360 29.74 15.41 -5.24
CA GLN A 360 29.72 15.48 -3.78
C GLN A 360 30.34 14.22 -3.12
N PRO A 361 31.09 14.38 -2.02
CA PRO A 361 31.62 13.24 -1.26
C PRO A 361 30.50 12.38 -0.67
N LEU A 362 30.65 11.06 -0.77
CA LEU A 362 29.79 10.09 -0.09
C LEU A 362 30.29 9.83 1.33
N VAL A 363 29.35 9.60 2.24
CA VAL A 363 29.61 9.18 3.62
C VAL A 363 29.06 7.77 3.81
N ALA A 364 29.90 6.86 4.29
CA ALA A 364 29.49 5.57 4.82
C ALA A 364 28.85 5.79 6.19
N GLU A 365 27.52 5.77 6.24
CA GLU A 365 26.77 5.99 7.47
C GLU A 365 26.83 4.76 8.38
N ARG A 366 26.48 3.59 7.84
CA ARG A 366 26.44 2.32 8.56
C ARG A 366 26.68 1.13 7.62
N VAL A 367 27.08 0.02 8.21
CA VAL A 367 27.14 -1.29 7.54
C VAL A 367 26.19 -2.26 8.22
N VAL A 368 25.66 -3.21 7.44
CA VAL A 368 24.63 -4.16 7.86
C VAL A 368 25.03 -5.56 7.41
N ILE A 369 24.91 -6.52 8.31
CA ILE A 369 24.87 -7.95 7.98
C ILE A 369 23.47 -8.46 8.28
N GLU A 370 22.88 -9.12 7.30
CA GLU A 370 21.70 -9.94 7.46
C GLU A 370 22.05 -11.40 7.18
N LEU A 371 21.79 -12.28 8.15
CA LEU A 371 21.79 -13.72 7.92
C LEU A 371 20.36 -14.19 7.68
N VAL A 372 20.17 -14.91 6.58
CA VAL A 372 18.88 -15.50 6.21
C VAL A 372 19.03 -17.02 6.20
N LEU A 373 18.31 -17.69 7.10
CA LEU A 373 18.23 -19.14 7.13
C LEU A 373 16.83 -19.56 6.72
N ALA A 374 16.75 -20.36 5.65
CA ALA A 374 15.48 -20.81 5.10
C ALA A 374 14.59 -21.45 6.16
N GLY A 375 13.34 -20.99 6.26
CA GLY A 375 12.35 -21.59 7.14
C GLY A 375 11.88 -22.96 6.65
N GLU A 376 11.25 -23.74 7.53
CA GLU A 376 10.53 -24.95 7.13
C GLU A 376 9.36 -24.57 6.22
N LYS A 377 9.45 -24.89 4.93
CA LYS A 377 8.38 -24.59 3.98
C LYS A 377 7.31 -25.67 4.09
N PRO A 378 6.04 -25.31 4.35
CA PRO A 378 4.96 -26.28 4.32
C PRO A 378 4.96 -27.00 2.97
N ALA A 379 4.67 -28.30 2.99
CA ALA A 379 4.31 -29.01 1.76
C ALA A 379 3.22 -28.19 1.06
N GLY A 380 3.39 -27.91 -0.24
CA GLY A 380 2.45 -27.07 -0.99
C GLY A 380 1.02 -27.54 -0.77
N MET A 381 0.05 -26.61 -0.74
CA MET A 381 -1.36 -26.99 -0.56
C MET A 381 -1.75 -28.03 -1.62
N ALA A 382 -2.03 -29.25 -1.18
CA ALA A 382 -2.67 -30.25 -2.01
C ALA A 382 -4.04 -29.69 -2.40
N ARG A 383 -4.24 -29.42 -3.69
CA ARG A 383 -5.58 -29.08 -4.19
C ARG A 383 -6.44 -30.35 -4.17
N PRO A 384 -7.75 -30.23 -3.96
CA PRO A 384 -8.66 -31.31 -4.33
C PRO A 384 -8.39 -31.69 -5.79
N ASP A 385 -8.33 -32.98 -6.10
CA ASP A 385 -8.05 -33.52 -7.43
C ASP A 385 -9.10 -33.04 -8.46
N CYS A 386 -8.94 -31.83 -8.99
CA CYS A 386 -9.64 -31.39 -10.18
C CYS A 386 -8.81 -31.83 -11.37
N ALA A 387 -9.30 -32.82 -12.11
CA ALA A 387 -8.66 -33.29 -13.33
C ALA A 387 -8.39 -32.09 -14.27
N PRO A 388 -7.15 -31.96 -14.82
CA PRO A 388 -6.87 -30.98 -15.85
C PRO A 388 -7.87 -31.11 -17.01
N GLY A 389 -8.52 -30.02 -17.40
CA GLY A 389 -9.55 -30.04 -18.46
C GLY A 389 -10.98 -30.40 -17.99
N ALA A 390 -11.23 -30.47 -16.68
CA ALA A 390 -12.59 -30.56 -16.16
C ALA A 390 -13.45 -29.38 -16.64
N ALA A 391 -14.73 -29.65 -16.92
CA ALA A 391 -15.69 -28.63 -17.32
C ALA A 391 -15.86 -27.58 -16.20
N MET A 392 -16.16 -26.35 -16.60
CA MET A 392 -16.54 -25.30 -15.65
C MET A 392 -17.79 -25.74 -14.88
N PRO A 393 -17.78 -25.69 -13.53
CA PRO A 393 -18.98 -25.97 -12.76
C PRO A 393 -20.03 -24.89 -13.01
N GLU A 394 -21.30 -25.29 -12.98
CA GLU A 394 -22.43 -24.36 -13.03
C GLU A 394 -22.33 -23.32 -11.90
N PRO A 395 -22.69 -22.05 -12.15
CA PRO A 395 -22.78 -21.05 -11.11
C PRO A 395 -23.71 -21.49 -9.98
N LEU A 396 -23.34 -21.18 -8.73
CA LEU A 396 -24.20 -21.41 -7.57
C LEU A 396 -25.50 -20.59 -7.69
N ARG A 397 -25.38 -19.37 -8.22
CA ARG A 397 -26.47 -18.42 -8.38
C ARG A 397 -26.10 -17.33 -9.37
N HIS A 398 -27.11 -16.67 -9.93
CA HIS A 398 -26.96 -15.36 -10.57
C HIS A 398 -27.48 -14.27 -9.63
N ILE A 399 -26.63 -13.28 -9.36
CA ILE A 399 -26.93 -12.15 -8.48
C ILE A 399 -26.95 -10.85 -9.27
N ARG A 400 -27.67 -9.86 -8.75
CA ARG A 400 -27.67 -8.51 -9.30
C ARG A 400 -26.64 -7.67 -8.54
N ILE A 401 -25.73 -7.05 -9.29
CA ILE A 401 -24.74 -6.11 -8.75
C ILE A 401 -24.91 -4.74 -9.41
N PHE A 402 -24.51 -3.67 -8.74
CA PHE A 402 -24.45 -2.32 -9.30
C PHE A 402 -22.98 -1.89 -9.45
N SER A 403 -22.58 -1.55 -10.67
CA SER A 403 -21.22 -1.09 -10.96
C SER A 403 -21.21 -0.29 -12.26
N ASP A 404 -20.42 0.77 -12.32
CA ASP A 404 -20.34 1.68 -13.46
C ASP A 404 -21.71 2.30 -13.81
N GLY A 405 -22.40 2.81 -12.77
CA GLY A 405 -23.67 3.51 -12.90
C GLY A 405 -24.87 2.67 -13.35
N ARG A 406 -24.73 1.34 -13.47
CA ARG A 406 -25.80 0.44 -13.92
C ARG A 406 -25.78 -0.90 -13.21
N PHE A 407 -26.90 -1.61 -13.33
CA PHE A 407 -27.03 -2.97 -12.83
C PHE A 407 -26.50 -4.00 -13.83
N HIS A 408 -25.84 -5.03 -13.30
CA HIS A 408 -25.37 -6.19 -14.04
C HIS A 408 -25.88 -7.48 -13.39
N GLN A 409 -25.98 -8.55 -14.18
CA GLN A 409 -26.15 -9.92 -13.68
C GLN A 409 -24.77 -10.57 -13.61
N ALA A 410 -24.42 -11.12 -12.45
CA ALA A 410 -23.13 -11.77 -12.22
C ALA A 410 -23.34 -13.20 -11.71
N PRO A 411 -22.71 -14.22 -12.33
CA PRO A 411 -22.68 -15.56 -11.76
C PRO A 411 -21.80 -15.57 -10.49
N VAL A 412 -22.21 -16.39 -9.52
CA VAL A 412 -21.48 -16.66 -8.29
C VAL A 412 -20.85 -18.04 -8.40
N HIS A 413 -19.54 -18.13 -8.21
CA HIS A 413 -18.79 -19.37 -8.23
C HIS A 413 -18.08 -19.61 -6.90
N GLU A 414 -18.06 -20.85 -6.45
CA GLU A 414 -17.18 -21.28 -5.36
C GLU A 414 -15.78 -21.49 -5.94
N ARG A 415 -14.81 -20.69 -5.48
CA ARG A 415 -13.49 -20.66 -6.10
C ARG A 415 -12.77 -22.00 -6.02
N LEU A 416 -12.88 -22.72 -4.90
CA LEU A 416 -12.22 -24.01 -4.69
C LEU A 416 -12.71 -25.11 -5.66
N ARG A 417 -13.89 -24.94 -6.27
CA ARG A 417 -14.44 -25.87 -7.27
C ARG A 417 -14.02 -25.56 -8.70
N LEU A 418 -13.32 -24.45 -8.92
CA LEU A 418 -12.85 -24.07 -10.26
C LEU A 418 -11.55 -24.82 -10.60
N PRO A 419 -11.49 -25.53 -11.73
CA PRO A 419 -10.30 -26.25 -12.13
C PRO A 419 -9.17 -25.29 -12.57
N PRO A 420 -7.90 -25.72 -12.49
CA PRO A 420 -6.80 -25.04 -13.18
C PRO A 420 -7.13 -24.74 -14.64
N GLY A 421 -6.81 -23.53 -15.10
CA GLY A 421 -7.11 -23.06 -16.45
C GLY A 421 -8.54 -22.53 -16.65
N ALA A 422 -9.41 -22.62 -15.63
CA ALA A 422 -10.73 -22.01 -15.65
C ALA A 422 -10.64 -20.51 -15.96
N ARG A 423 -11.41 -20.07 -16.96
CA ARG A 423 -11.54 -18.66 -17.35
C ARG A 423 -12.88 -18.11 -16.88
N LEU A 424 -12.86 -16.94 -16.28
CA LEU A 424 -14.01 -16.25 -15.73
C LEU A 424 -14.20 -14.92 -16.47
N MET A 425 -15.40 -14.70 -17.00
CA MET A 425 -15.75 -13.47 -17.67
C MET A 425 -16.37 -12.48 -16.68
N SER A 426 -16.06 -11.19 -16.82
CA SER A 426 -16.73 -10.17 -16.01
C SER A 426 -18.19 -9.93 -16.43
N PRO A 427 -19.04 -9.44 -15.51
CA PRO A 427 -18.80 -9.42 -14.07
C PRO A 427 -19.05 -10.79 -13.44
N ALA A 428 -18.29 -11.15 -12.41
CA ALA A 428 -18.49 -12.42 -11.69
C ALA A 428 -18.09 -12.28 -10.22
N MET A 429 -18.71 -13.08 -9.34
CA MET A 429 -18.37 -13.14 -7.92
C MET A 429 -17.76 -14.50 -7.59
N LEU A 430 -16.66 -14.48 -6.86
CA LEU A 430 -15.98 -15.66 -6.35
C LEU A 430 -16.07 -15.70 -4.83
N LEU A 431 -16.52 -16.84 -4.32
CA LEU A 431 -16.58 -17.11 -2.90
C LEU A 431 -15.39 -17.97 -2.50
N ASP A 432 -14.65 -17.48 -1.53
CA ASP A 432 -13.66 -18.21 -0.76
C ASP A 432 -14.19 -18.41 0.67
N PRO A 433 -13.76 -19.45 1.41
CA PRO A 433 -14.18 -19.66 2.79
C PRO A 433 -13.90 -18.45 3.71
N THR A 434 -12.94 -17.61 3.34
CA THR A 434 -12.46 -16.47 4.16
C THR A 434 -12.63 -15.11 3.49
N SER A 435 -13.15 -15.04 2.25
CA SER A 435 -13.21 -13.78 1.49
C SER A 435 -14.18 -13.83 0.31
N THR A 436 -14.58 -12.66 -0.18
CA THR A 436 -15.35 -12.51 -1.42
C THR A 436 -14.55 -11.69 -2.41
N THR A 437 -14.40 -12.18 -3.64
CA THR A 437 -13.73 -11.46 -4.73
C THR A 437 -14.74 -11.10 -5.81
N LEU A 438 -14.73 -9.83 -6.22
CA LEU A 438 -15.55 -9.36 -7.32
C LEU A 438 -14.67 -9.10 -8.55
N ILE A 439 -15.02 -9.74 -9.67
CA ILE A 439 -14.47 -9.41 -10.98
C ILE A 439 -15.37 -8.32 -11.56
N GLU A 440 -14.89 -7.08 -11.56
CA GLU A 440 -15.61 -5.92 -12.09
C GLU A 440 -15.76 -5.99 -13.62
N PRO A 441 -16.78 -5.33 -14.21
CA PRO A 441 -16.91 -5.18 -15.66
C PRO A 441 -15.61 -4.74 -16.34
N GLY A 442 -15.22 -5.41 -17.40
CA GLY A 442 -13.99 -5.12 -18.17
C GLY A 442 -12.75 -5.85 -17.68
N TRP A 443 -12.85 -6.65 -16.61
CA TRP A 443 -11.80 -7.58 -16.18
C TRP A 443 -12.08 -9.01 -16.67
N SER A 444 -11.05 -9.83 -16.71
CA SER A 444 -11.17 -11.28 -16.90
C SER A 444 -10.35 -12.01 -15.86
N GLY A 445 -10.81 -13.18 -15.42
CA GLY A 445 -10.13 -14.01 -14.43
C GLY A 445 -9.63 -15.32 -15.01
N SER A 446 -8.50 -15.80 -14.52
CA SER A 446 -7.98 -17.14 -14.81
C SER A 446 -7.46 -17.80 -13.54
N ILE A 447 -7.82 -19.07 -13.33
CA ILE A 447 -7.24 -19.89 -12.27
C ILE A 447 -5.95 -20.53 -12.77
N LEU A 448 -4.83 -20.29 -12.09
CA LEU A 448 -3.55 -20.90 -12.42
C LEU A 448 -3.48 -22.37 -11.98
N ALA A 449 -2.44 -23.07 -12.43
CA ALA A 449 -2.08 -24.40 -11.94
C ALA A 449 -1.93 -24.42 -10.40
N SER A 450 -1.31 -23.38 -9.84
CA SER A 450 -1.15 -23.19 -8.39
C SER A 450 -2.47 -22.97 -7.64
N GLY A 451 -3.56 -22.58 -8.32
CA GLY A 451 -4.83 -22.17 -7.70
C GLY A 451 -4.96 -20.68 -7.45
N ASP A 452 -3.88 -19.94 -7.67
CA ASP A 452 -3.95 -18.49 -7.68
C ASP A 452 -4.93 -18.01 -8.76
N LEU A 453 -5.68 -16.97 -8.43
CA LEU A 453 -6.54 -16.27 -9.36
C LEU A 453 -5.75 -15.08 -9.91
N ILE A 454 -5.58 -15.02 -11.22
CA ILE A 454 -5.08 -13.83 -11.90
C ILE A 454 -6.27 -13.11 -12.52
N LEU A 455 -6.41 -11.83 -12.24
CA LEU A 455 -7.30 -10.94 -12.98
C LEU A 455 -6.48 -10.09 -13.94
N THR A 456 -6.95 -9.97 -15.17
CA THR A 456 -6.31 -9.15 -16.21
C THR A 456 -7.31 -8.22 -16.88
N ARG A 457 -6.81 -7.10 -17.38
CA ARG A 457 -7.56 -6.13 -18.18
C ARG A 457 -6.79 -5.80 -19.45
N ASP A 458 -7.44 -6.02 -20.59
CA ASP A 458 -6.83 -5.78 -21.91
C ASP A 458 -6.76 -4.30 -22.28
N ALA A 459 -7.68 -3.49 -21.75
CA ALA A 459 -7.74 -2.06 -22.03
C ALA A 459 -6.92 -1.23 -21.04
N THR A 460 -6.03 -0.40 -21.56
CA THR A 460 -5.48 0.76 -20.83
C THR A 460 -6.66 1.59 -20.31
N PRO A 461 -6.65 2.08 -19.06
CA PRO A 461 -7.71 2.95 -18.57
C PRO A 461 -7.93 4.07 -19.59
N GLY A 462 -9.17 4.21 -20.08
CA GLY A 462 -9.52 5.42 -20.79
C GLY A 462 -9.23 6.58 -19.86
N VAL A 463 -8.34 7.49 -20.28
CA VAL A 463 -8.22 8.82 -19.66
C VAL A 463 -9.65 9.30 -19.46
N ILE A 464 -10.01 9.62 -18.21
CA ILE A 464 -11.36 10.02 -17.80
C ILE A 464 -11.96 10.83 -18.95
N ALA A 465 -12.98 10.27 -19.61
CA ALA A 465 -13.56 10.89 -20.79
C ALA A 465 -13.87 12.35 -20.45
N SER A 466 -13.25 13.25 -21.22
CA SER A 466 -13.55 14.68 -21.20
C SER A 466 -15.00 14.86 -21.63
N ALA A 467 -15.94 14.93 -20.68
CA ALA A 467 -17.26 15.52 -20.90
C ALA A 467 -17.94 15.89 -19.57
N ALA A 468 -18.65 17.02 -19.62
CA ALA A 468 -19.42 17.72 -18.58
C ALA A 468 -18.63 18.39 -17.42
N THR A 469 -18.65 19.73 -17.43
CA THR A 469 -18.25 20.69 -16.38
C THR A 469 -19.29 20.79 -15.25
N GLU A 470 -20.17 19.80 -15.10
CA GLU A 470 -21.18 19.80 -14.03
C GLU A 470 -20.53 19.53 -12.67
N ARG A 471 -21.11 20.16 -11.63
CA ARG A 471 -20.67 20.06 -10.23
C ARG A 471 -20.94 18.64 -9.70
N ASP A 472 -20.05 17.71 -10.01
CA ASP A 472 -20.06 16.34 -9.47
C ASP A 472 -19.27 16.30 -8.14
N PRO A 473 -19.93 16.11 -6.99
CA PRO A 473 -19.28 16.08 -5.68
C PRO A 473 -18.31 14.90 -5.50
N ILE A 474 -18.49 13.79 -6.22
CA ILE A 474 -17.56 12.65 -6.22
C ILE A 474 -16.27 13.04 -6.96
N ARG A 475 -16.43 13.66 -8.14
CA ARG A 475 -15.31 14.10 -8.97
C ARG A 475 -14.49 15.20 -8.28
N LEU A 476 -15.15 16.10 -7.56
CA LEU A 476 -14.50 17.14 -6.77
C LEU A 476 -13.53 16.55 -5.74
N GLU A 477 -13.95 15.52 -4.99
CA GLU A 477 -13.09 14.88 -3.99
C GLU A 477 -11.91 14.12 -4.63
N ILE A 478 -12.15 13.44 -5.76
CA ILE A 478 -11.07 12.75 -6.50
C ILE A 478 -9.99 13.74 -6.96
N PHE A 479 -10.37 14.82 -7.64
CA PHE A 479 -9.39 15.82 -8.11
C PHE A 479 -8.69 16.55 -6.97
N ASN A 480 -9.43 16.87 -5.90
CA ASN A 480 -8.85 17.46 -4.69
C ASN A 480 -7.68 16.60 -4.17
N ARG A 481 -7.88 15.27 -4.07
CA ARG A 481 -6.82 14.35 -3.62
C ARG A 481 -5.64 14.26 -4.59
N LEU A 482 -5.90 14.21 -5.89
CA LEU A 482 -4.84 14.15 -6.91
C LEU A 482 -3.94 15.39 -6.85
N PHE A 483 -4.51 16.59 -6.80
CA PHE A 483 -3.72 17.83 -6.75
C PHE A 483 -2.97 17.99 -5.43
N MET A 484 -3.59 17.62 -4.30
CA MET A 484 -2.92 17.63 -2.99
C MET A 484 -1.72 16.67 -2.97
N SER A 485 -1.85 15.46 -3.53
CA SER A 485 -0.76 14.49 -3.61
C SER A 485 0.46 15.06 -4.34
N VAL A 486 0.26 15.74 -5.48
CA VAL A 486 1.38 16.34 -6.23
C VAL A 486 2.10 17.39 -5.41
N ALA A 487 1.37 18.26 -4.69
CA ALA A 487 1.99 19.27 -3.84
C ALA A 487 2.77 18.63 -2.67
N GLU A 488 2.25 17.55 -2.08
CA GLU A 488 2.95 16.79 -1.03
C GLU A 488 4.22 16.11 -1.57
N ASP A 489 4.16 15.50 -2.75
CA ASP A 489 5.29 14.78 -3.37
C ASP A 489 6.45 15.73 -3.70
N MET A 490 6.14 16.94 -4.19
CA MET A 490 7.12 18.02 -4.37
C MET A 490 7.82 18.35 -3.05
N GLY A 491 7.04 18.52 -1.98
CA GLY A 491 7.55 18.87 -0.67
C GLY A 491 8.41 17.76 -0.05
N TYR A 492 7.99 16.51 -0.20
CA TYR A 492 8.75 15.35 0.25
C TYR A 492 10.13 15.29 -0.43
N THR A 493 10.16 15.46 -1.76
CA THR A 493 11.42 15.45 -2.52
C THR A 493 12.36 16.54 -2.03
N LEU A 494 11.85 17.78 -1.90
CA LEU A 494 12.63 18.92 -1.43
C LEU A 494 13.19 18.68 -0.01
N GLN A 495 12.37 18.14 0.89
CA GLN A 495 12.79 17.83 2.26
C GLN A 495 13.90 16.77 2.28
N LYS A 496 13.76 15.69 1.51
CA LYS A 496 14.69 14.55 1.51
C LYS A 496 16.04 14.88 0.88
N THR A 497 16.10 15.82 -0.05
CA THR A 497 17.35 16.25 -0.70
C THR A 497 17.95 17.51 -0.10
N ALA A 498 17.31 18.13 0.89
CA ALA A 498 17.78 19.36 1.50
C ALA A 498 19.05 19.19 2.33
N HIS A 499 20.03 20.06 2.08
CA HIS A 499 21.20 20.28 2.95
C HIS A 499 20.90 21.27 4.09
N SER A 500 19.95 22.18 3.88
CA SER A 500 19.59 23.19 4.88
C SER A 500 18.74 22.58 5.98
N VAL A 501 19.18 22.71 7.22
CA VAL A 501 18.42 22.30 8.42
C VAL A 501 17.07 23.03 8.48
N ASN A 502 16.98 24.26 7.98
CA ASN A 502 15.71 25.00 7.96
C ASN A 502 14.69 24.33 7.01
N ILE A 503 15.10 23.94 5.81
CA ILE A 503 14.22 23.24 4.86
C ILE A 503 13.91 21.83 5.39
N LYS A 504 14.92 21.12 5.87
CA LYS A 504 14.83 19.71 6.23
C LYS A 504 14.06 19.43 7.53
N GLU A 505 14.39 20.14 8.61
CA GLU A 505 13.84 19.91 9.97
C GLU A 505 12.75 20.91 10.33
N ARG A 506 12.95 22.19 9.98
CA ARG A 506 11.94 23.24 10.28
C ARG A 506 10.83 23.29 9.23
N LEU A 507 10.97 22.55 8.13
CA LEU A 507 10.04 22.53 6.99
C LEU A 507 9.81 23.95 6.45
N ASP A 508 10.89 24.73 6.39
CA ASP A 508 10.90 26.12 5.94
C ASP A 508 10.86 26.22 4.40
N PHE A 509 9.80 25.66 3.84
CA PHE A 509 9.49 25.68 2.41
C PHE A 509 7.98 25.52 2.24
N SER A 510 7.45 25.73 1.04
CA SER A 510 6.06 25.39 0.71
C SER A 510 5.94 24.99 -0.74
N CYS A 511 5.09 24.00 -0.99
CA CYS A 511 4.77 23.50 -2.32
C CYS A 511 3.28 23.66 -2.56
N ALA A 512 2.94 24.23 -3.71
CA ALA A 512 1.58 24.53 -4.08
C ALA A 512 1.40 24.46 -5.61
N LEU A 513 0.19 24.10 -6.01
CA LEU A 513 -0.25 24.10 -7.40
C LEU A 513 -1.18 25.27 -7.63
N PHE A 514 -0.99 25.96 -8.75
CA PHE A 514 -1.80 27.10 -9.17
C PHE A 514 -2.39 26.85 -10.55
N ASP A 515 -3.55 27.44 -10.81
CA ASP A 515 -4.18 27.37 -12.13
C ASP A 515 -3.56 28.37 -13.12
N GLY A 516 -4.08 28.39 -14.35
CA GLY A 516 -3.58 29.29 -15.40
C GLY A 516 -3.81 30.79 -15.14
N GLN A 517 -4.51 31.17 -14.07
CA GLN A 517 -4.67 32.54 -13.60
C GLN A 517 -3.84 32.85 -12.35
N GLY A 518 -3.14 31.85 -11.80
CA GLY A 518 -2.36 31.97 -10.57
C GLY A 518 -3.21 31.84 -9.30
N GLU A 519 -4.42 31.29 -9.38
CA GLU A 519 -5.22 30.98 -8.20
C GLU A 519 -4.80 29.63 -7.61
N LEU A 520 -4.79 29.55 -6.28
CA LEU A 520 -4.36 28.35 -5.56
C LEU A 520 -5.34 27.19 -5.78
N VAL A 521 -4.82 26.07 -6.28
CA VAL A 521 -5.59 24.82 -6.51
C VAL A 521 -5.40 23.84 -5.36
N ALA A 522 -4.15 23.63 -4.95
CA ALA A 522 -3.77 22.71 -3.88
C ALA A 522 -2.45 23.13 -3.24
N ASN A 523 -2.23 22.75 -1.99
CA ASN A 523 -0.99 23.02 -1.28
C ASN A 523 -0.68 21.89 -0.30
N ALA A 524 0.60 21.62 -0.11
CA ALA A 524 1.03 20.76 0.99
C ALA A 524 0.92 21.52 2.34
N PRO A 525 0.77 20.80 3.46
CA PRO A 525 0.59 21.39 4.79
C PRO A 525 1.91 21.98 5.31
N HIS A 526 2.25 23.16 4.80
CA HIS A 526 3.45 23.90 5.15
C HIS A 526 3.12 25.29 5.69
N ILE A 527 4.14 26.16 5.80
CA ILE A 527 4.06 27.45 6.47
C ILE A 527 3.02 28.38 5.81
N PRO A 528 1.96 28.81 6.52
CA PRO A 528 0.87 29.61 5.95
C PRO A 528 1.29 30.94 5.29
N VAL A 529 2.36 31.57 5.80
CA VAL A 529 2.84 32.84 5.23
C VAL A 529 3.37 32.68 3.80
N HIS A 530 4.00 31.55 3.48
CA HIS A 530 4.48 31.26 2.13
C HIS A 530 3.32 31.11 1.14
N LEU A 531 2.21 30.47 1.55
CA LEU A 531 1.08 30.23 0.65
C LEU A 531 0.38 31.52 0.21
N GLY A 532 0.25 32.48 1.13
CA GLY A 532 -0.29 33.79 0.80
C GLY A 532 0.62 34.58 -0.15
N SER A 533 1.94 34.42 -0.01
CA SER A 533 2.92 35.20 -0.77
C SER A 533 3.21 34.58 -2.15
N MET A 534 3.30 33.25 -2.24
CA MET A 534 3.50 32.49 -3.49
C MET A 534 2.45 32.81 -4.55
N GLY A 535 1.18 32.95 -4.16
CA GLY A 535 0.11 33.30 -5.10
C GLY A 535 0.37 34.63 -5.81
N GLU A 536 0.86 35.64 -5.09
CA GLU A 536 1.22 36.93 -5.69
C GLU A 536 2.46 36.83 -6.58
N SER A 537 3.44 36.00 -6.23
CA SER A 537 4.61 35.72 -7.09
C SER A 537 4.22 35.07 -8.40
N VAL A 538 3.38 34.04 -8.36
CA VAL A 538 2.87 33.36 -9.56
C VAL A 538 2.07 34.32 -10.43
N LYS A 539 1.14 35.09 -9.84
CA LYS A 539 0.36 36.10 -10.57
C LYS A 539 1.26 37.18 -11.17
N ALA A 540 2.29 37.62 -10.47
CA ALA A 540 3.24 38.61 -10.99
C ALA A 540 4.04 38.08 -12.18
N LEU A 541 4.54 36.85 -12.10
CA LEU A 541 5.24 36.19 -13.22
C LEU A 541 4.31 36.00 -14.42
N ILE A 542 3.07 35.55 -14.20
CA ILE A 542 2.06 35.45 -15.27
C ILE A 542 1.82 36.82 -15.92
N ARG A 543 1.60 37.88 -15.14
CA ARG A 543 1.35 39.23 -15.69
C ARG A 543 2.52 39.75 -16.53
N SER A 544 3.76 39.47 -16.11
CA SER A 544 4.96 40.02 -16.73
C SER A 544 5.52 39.16 -17.87
N HIS A 545 5.33 37.83 -17.82
CA HIS A 545 6.03 36.88 -18.67
C HIS A 545 5.12 35.80 -19.30
N ARG A 546 3.77 35.92 -19.26
CA ARG A 546 2.85 34.91 -19.83
C ARG A 546 3.20 34.46 -21.25
N ALA A 547 3.64 35.38 -22.11
CA ALA A 547 4.01 35.05 -23.50
C ALA A 547 5.32 34.25 -23.62
N ALA A 548 6.17 34.26 -22.57
CA ALA A 548 7.44 33.56 -22.54
C ALA A 548 7.34 32.15 -21.95
N PHE A 549 6.27 31.82 -21.22
CA PHE A 549 6.09 30.51 -20.62
C PHE A 549 5.96 29.40 -21.66
N ARG A 550 6.78 28.36 -21.52
CA ARG A 550 6.70 27.12 -22.29
C ARG A 550 6.63 25.93 -21.34
N ALA A 551 6.04 24.84 -21.83
CA ALA A 551 5.99 23.60 -21.07
C ALA A 551 7.42 23.10 -20.79
N GLY A 552 7.71 22.82 -19.52
CA GLY A 552 9.02 22.36 -19.06
C GLY A 552 9.97 23.47 -18.58
N ASP A 553 9.58 24.75 -18.69
CA ASP A 553 10.37 25.86 -18.16
C ASP A 553 10.38 25.84 -16.61
N VAL A 554 11.50 26.27 -16.03
CA VAL A 554 11.64 26.55 -14.60
C VAL A 554 11.94 28.04 -14.45
N TRP A 555 11.13 28.74 -13.64
CA TRP A 555 11.31 30.15 -13.37
C TRP A 555 11.83 30.33 -11.95
N LEU A 556 12.43 31.48 -11.68
CA LEU A 556 12.96 31.79 -10.35
C LEU A 556 12.69 33.26 -10.07
N THR A 557 12.10 33.56 -8.92
CA THR A 557 11.91 34.92 -8.45
C THR A 557 12.22 35.03 -6.97
N ASN A 558 12.93 36.09 -6.61
CA ASN A 558 13.19 36.51 -5.24
C ASN A 558 12.67 37.94 -4.99
N SER A 559 11.70 38.39 -5.79
CA SER A 559 11.22 39.77 -5.73
C SER A 559 10.44 40.01 -4.43
N PRO A 560 10.95 40.83 -3.50
CA PRO A 560 10.25 41.10 -2.24
C PRO A 560 9.01 41.98 -2.44
N TYR A 561 8.87 42.60 -3.62
CA TYR A 561 7.72 43.43 -3.97
C TYR A 561 6.58 42.66 -4.64
N HIS A 562 6.86 41.43 -5.08
CA HIS A 562 5.93 40.61 -5.85
C HIS A 562 5.81 39.21 -5.23
N GLY A 563 5.45 39.15 -3.95
CA GLY A 563 5.17 37.90 -3.24
C GLY A 563 6.34 37.24 -2.51
N GLY A 564 7.56 37.80 -2.56
CA GLY A 564 8.60 37.45 -1.59
C GLY A 564 8.35 38.13 -0.24
N THR A 565 8.57 37.45 0.88
CA THR A 565 8.42 38.06 2.23
C THR A 565 9.70 38.74 2.69
N HIS A 566 10.85 38.25 2.23
CA HIS A 566 12.15 38.89 2.37
C HIS A 566 13.12 38.47 1.26
N LEU A 567 14.25 39.17 1.13
CA LEU A 567 15.22 38.98 0.04
C LEU A 567 15.77 37.54 -0.10
N PRO A 568 15.97 36.76 0.98
CA PRO A 568 16.35 35.35 0.89
C PRO A 568 15.26 34.39 0.37
N ASP A 569 14.00 34.83 0.24
CA ASP A 569 12.94 33.96 -0.26
C ASP A 569 13.10 33.75 -1.75
N ILE A 570 13.04 32.49 -2.16
CA ILE A 570 13.12 32.09 -3.55
C ILE A 570 11.85 31.30 -3.86
N THR A 571 11.04 31.82 -4.78
CA THR A 571 9.94 31.08 -5.40
C THR A 571 10.43 30.53 -6.74
N VAL A 572 10.25 29.22 -6.90
CA VAL A 572 10.60 28.46 -8.11
C VAL A 572 9.33 28.10 -8.87
#